data_AF-A0A8I2Z0R8-F1
#
_entry.id   AF-A0A8I2Z0R8-F1
#
_cell.length_a   1.000
_cell.length_b   1.000
_cell.length_c   1.000
_cell.angle_alpha   90.00
_cell.angle_beta   90.00
_cell.angle_gamma   90.00
#
_symmetry.space_group_name_H-M   'P 1'
#
loop_
_entity.id
_entity.type
_entity.pdbx_description
1 polymer ?
#
loop_
_entity_poly.entity_id
_entity_poly.type
_entity_poly.pdbx_seq_one_letter_code
_entity_poly.pdbx_strand_id
1 'polypeptide(L)'
;MLDQLILPKLAKAVTEWNPKRTTVSLQSLVFPWLPHLGLRVESVLDDARRKVKVMLRSWRATDGLLKDLVVWRNVFDGAEWDNLLLKYVVPKLASHLREEFRVNPRAQEMQPLTQVVLPWSPLLRGSVMSQLLEAEFFPKWLDVLYIWLIQPRVSFEEVAQWYAFWKDVFAEDILALKGVQKGFTRGLQLMNEAIELGADAPTKLKRADTKVEQAATVGTSKAATKSNALPSRTHEITFRSIVEEYAAEHNLLFMPTGRAHETSRMPLFRVSGPSGKGGVLVYVQDDAVWAPEGDEYRAITLEEMVVKANK
;
A
#
# COMPACT_ATOMS: atom_id res chain seq x y z
N MET A 1 -38.94 23.53 17.50
CA MET A 1 -39.48 22.25 18.02
C MET A 1 -38.65 21.05 17.56
N LEU A 2 -38.26 20.99 16.27
CA LEU A 2 -37.34 19.98 15.73
C LEU A 2 -36.01 19.91 16.51
N ASP A 3 -35.41 21.08 16.77
CA ASP A 3 -34.08 21.18 17.40
C ASP A 3 -34.03 20.73 18.86
N GLN A 4 -35.12 20.91 19.62
CA GLN A 4 -35.15 20.60 21.05
C GLN A 4 -35.49 19.13 21.33
N LEU A 5 -36.16 18.44 20.41
CA LEU A 5 -36.63 17.06 20.61
C LEU A 5 -35.89 16.03 19.76
N ILE A 6 -35.49 16.37 18.53
CA ILE A 6 -34.88 15.42 17.61
C ILE A 6 -33.38 15.36 17.81
N LEU A 7 -32.70 16.50 17.95
CA LEU A 7 -31.23 16.53 18.08
C LEU A 7 -30.69 15.70 19.26
N PRO A 8 -31.25 15.78 20.49
CA PRO A 8 -30.77 14.96 21.60
C PRO A 8 -31.01 13.47 21.37
N LYS A 9 -32.12 13.10 20.72
CA LYS A 9 -32.45 11.71 20.40
C LYS A 9 -31.54 11.16 19.30
N LEU A 10 -31.27 11.95 18.26
CA LEU A 10 -30.36 11.59 17.19
C LEU A 10 -28.94 11.42 17.71
N ALA A 11 -28.43 12.40 18.46
CA ALA A 11 -27.10 12.32 19.06
C ALA A 11 -26.96 11.09 19.98
N LYS A 12 -27.97 10.81 20.81
CA LYS A 12 -28.02 9.60 21.63
C LYS A 12 -28.01 8.33 20.77
N ALA A 13 -28.86 8.27 19.74
CA ALA A 13 -28.93 7.11 18.85
C ALA A 13 -27.61 6.86 18.12
N VAL A 14 -26.94 7.91 17.62
CA VAL A 14 -25.61 7.80 16.99
C VAL A 14 -24.59 7.33 18.02
N THR A 15 -24.60 7.88 19.23
CA THR A 15 -23.67 7.51 20.31
C THR A 15 -23.85 6.05 20.75
N GLU A 16 -25.07 5.54 20.79
CA GLU A 16 -25.37 4.15 21.16
C GLU A 16 -25.24 3.17 19.98
N TRP A 17 -25.20 3.68 18.74
CA TRP A 17 -25.12 2.86 17.54
C TRP A 17 -23.87 1.96 17.54
N ASN A 18 -24.07 0.70 17.15
CA ASN A 18 -23.01 -0.31 17.05
C ASN A 18 -23.25 -1.21 15.81
N PRO A 19 -22.27 -1.34 14.90
CA PRO A 19 -22.43 -2.07 13.65
C PRO A 19 -22.78 -3.55 13.84
N LYS A 20 -22.44 -4.15 15.00
CA LYS A 20 -22.70 -5.58 15.28
C LYS A 20 -24.00 -5.83 16.02
N ARG A 21 -24.59 -4.81 16.64
CA ARG A 21 -25.79 -4.95 17.50
C ARG A 21 -27.03 -4.29 16.90
N THR A 22 -26.84 -3.29 16.05
CA THR A 22 -27.93 -2.49 15.50
C THR A 22 -28.32 -3.03 14.13
N THR A 23 -29.63 -3.19 13.88
CA THR A 23 -30.18 -3.66 12.59
C THR A 23 -30.22 -2.57 11.52
N VAL A 24 -30.21 -1.30 11.96
CA VAL A 24 -30.31 -0.10 11.11
C VAL A 24 -28.91 0.43 10.79
N SER A 25 -28.65 0.83 9.54
CA SER A 25 -27.35 1.39 9.15
C SER A 25 -27.13 2.79 9.73
N LEU A 26 -25.88 3.17 9.99
CA LEU A 26 -25.58 4.52 10.46
C LEU A 26 -26.03 5.59 9.45
N GLN A 27 -25.95 5.27 8.14
CA GLN A 27 -26.41 6.15 7.07
C GLN A 27 -27.90 6.46 7.23
N SER A 28 -28.75 5.42 7.34
CA SER A 28 -30.19 5.59 7.46
C SER A 28 -30.61 6.27 8.78
N LEU A 29 -29.77 6.17 9.82
CA LEU A 29 -29.96 6.89 11.07
C LEU A 29 -29.65 8.39 10.96
N VAL A 30 -28.62 8.78 10.19
CA VAL A 30 -28.08 10.14 10.18
C VAL A 30 -28.56 10.95 8.98
N PHE A 31 -28.47 10.40 7.77
CA PHE A 31 -28.62 11.13 6.51
C PHE A 31 -30.01 11.77 6.31
N PRO A 32 -31.13 11.11 6.67
CA PRO A 32 -32.45 11.72 6.52
C PRO A 32 -32.62 13.01 7.32
N TRP A 33 -31.84 13.21 8.38
CA TRP A 33 -31.95 14.39 9.24
C TRP A 33 -31.05 15.54 8.80
N LEU A 34 -29.98 15.29 8.02
CA LEU A 34 -28.99 16.32 7.64
C LEU A 34 -29.61 17.61 7.09
N PRO A 35 -30.60 17.57 6.17
CA PRO A 35 -31.20 18.80 5.63
C PRO A 35 -31.92 19.67 6.68
N HIS A 36 -32.24 19.10 7.84
CA HIS A 36 -33.04 19.75 8.88
C HIS A 36 -32.22 20.27 10.07
N LEU A 37 -30.92 19.96 10.15
CA LEU A 37 -30.10 20.25 11.34
C LEU A 37 -29.41 21.62 11.32
N GLY A 38 -29.43 22.34 10.19
CA GLY A 38 -28.83 23.66 10.05
C GLY A 38 -27.37 23.71 10.53
N LEU A 39 -27.06 24.63 11.45
CA LEU A 39 -25.69 24.83 11.98
C LEU A 39 -25.18 23.67 12.85
N ARG A 40 -26.02 22.69 13.21
CA ARG A 40 -25.66 21.55 14.08
C ARG A 40 -25.25 20.30 13.32
N VAL A 41 -25.34 20.32 11.98
CA VAL A 41 -24.93 19.21 11.09
C VAL A 41 -23.54 18.71 11.45
N GLU A 42 -22.56 19.59 11.62
CA GLU A 42 -21.18 19.21 11.92
C GLU A 42 -21.05 18.38 13.21
N SER A 43 -21.77 18.75 14.27
CA SER A 43 -21.70 18.00 15.54
C SER A 43 -22.20 16.55 15.39
N VAL A 44 -23.26 16.33 14.61
CA VAL A 44 -23.80 15.00 14.35
C VAL A 44 -22.90 14.22 13.40
N LEU A 45 -22.35 14.89 12.38
CA LEU A 45 -21.38 14.29 11.47
C LEU A 45 -20.09 13.92 12.19
N ASP A 46 -19.62 14.69 13.17
CA ASP A 46 -18.45 14.36 13.99
C ASP A 46 -18.64 13.06 14.77
N ASP A 47 -19.79 12.90 15.43
CA ASP A 47 -20.10 11.68 16.15
C ASP A 47 -20.25 10.49 15.19
N ALA A 48 -20.86 10.70 14.03
CA ALA A 48 -20.94 9.67 13.00
C ALA A 48 -19.57 9.31 12.41
N ARG A 49 -18.70 10.30 12.14
CA ARG A 49 -17.30 10.10 11.69
C ARG A 49 -16.54 9.25 12.72
N ARG A 50 -16.69 9.53 14.01
CA ARG A 50 -16.09 8.70 15.08
C ARG A 50 -16.58 7.24 15.00
N LYS A 51 -17.86 7.01 14.73
CA LYS A 51 -18.40 5.65 14.56
C LYS A 51 -17.88 4.94 13.31
N VAL A 52 -17.76 5.63 12.18
CA VAL A 52 -17.16 5.07 10.96
C VAL A 52 -15.69 4.72 11.18
N LYS A 53 -14.91 5.57 11.87
CA LYS A 53 -13.51 5.26 12.23
C LYS A 53 -13.39 3.98 13.06
N VAL A 54 -14.27 3.80 14.06
CA VAL A 54 -14.32 2.57 14.88
C VAL A 54 -14.71 1.36 14.04
N MET A 55 -15.67 1.53 13.12
CA MET A 55 -16.09 0.47 12.19
C MET A 55 -14.93 0.02 11.30
N LEU A 56 -14.22 0.95 10.64
CA LEU A 56 -13.05 0.64 9.80
C LEU A 56 -11.91 -0.01 10.60
N ARG A 57 -11.65 0.48 11.82
CA ARG A 57 -10.63 -0.10 12.71
C ARG A 57 -10.95 -1.55 13.07
N SER A 58 -12.22 -1.86 13.35
CA SER A 58 -12.67 -3.19 13.77
C SER A 58 -13.06 -4.15 12.63
N TRP A 59 -13.14 -3.63 11.40
CA TRP A 59 -13.47 -4.40 10.19
C TRP A 59 -12.51 -5.57 9.96
N ARG A 60 -13.03 -6.70 9.50
CA ARG A 60 -12.26 -7.88 9.10
C ARG A 60 -12.59 -8.24 7.64
N ALA A 61 -11.64 -8.86 6.96
CA ALA A 61 -11.82 -9.35 5.59
C ALA A 61 -13.06 -10.26 5.44
N THR A 62 -13.34 -11.10 6.45
CA THR A 62 -14.51 -11.99 6.48
C THR A 62 -15.84 -11.27 6.65
N ASP A 63 -15.85 -10.00 7.04
CA ASP A 63 -17.09 -9.22 7.22
C ASP A 63 -17.66 -8.72 5.87
N GLY A 64 -16.89 -8.83 4.78
CA GLY A 64 -17.25 -8.29 3.47
C GLY A 64 -17.23 -6.76 3.43
N LEU A 65 -17.61 -6.16 2.29
CA LEU A 65 -17.70 -4.70 2.16
C LEU A 65 -18.82 -4.16 3.07
N LEU A 66 -18.48 -3.14 3.87
CA LEU A 66 -19.43 -2.53 4.79
C LEU A 66 -20.54 -1.82 4.01
N LYS A 67 -21.79 -2.14 4.34
CA LYS A 67 -22.97 -1.50 3.74
C LYS A 67 -22.91 0.02 3.92
N ASP A 68 -23.31 0.73 2.88
CA ASP A 68 -23.38 2.20 2.84
C ASP A 68 -22.04 2.93 3.05
N LEU A 69 -20.90 2.24 3.04
CA LEU A 69 -19.60 2.87 3.29
C LEU A 69 -19.25 3.94 2.24
N VAL A 70 -19.71 3.75 1.00
CA VAL A 70 -19.50 4.68 -0.12
C VAL A 70 -20.02 6.08 0.19
N VAL A 71 -21.18 6.20 0.84
CA VAL A 71 -21.76 7.52 1.13
C VAL A 71 -20.95 8.29 2.18
N TRP A 72 -20.21 7.57 3.04
CA TRP A 72 -19.38 8.18 4.06
C TRP A 72 -18.13 8.80 3.49
N ARG A 73 -17.64 8.36 2.33
CA ARG A 73 -16.47 8.97 1.66
C ARG A 73 -16.62 10.49 1.53
N ASN A 74 -17.81 10.96 1.19
CA ASN A 74 -18.09 12.39 0.98
C ASN A 74 -18.25 13.19 2.30
N VAL A 75 -18.26 12.52 3.46
CA VAL A 75 -18.37 13.13 4.80
C VAL A 75 -16.99 13.41 5.41
N PHE A 76 -15.96 12.72 4.91
CA PHE A 76 -14.58 12.91 5.33
C PHE A 76 -13.84 13.83 4.36
N ASP A 77 -12.81 14.51 4.86
CA ASP A 77 -11.79 15.06 3.98
C ASP A 77 -11.10 13.92 3.21
N GLY A 78 -10.70 14.18 1.96
CA GLY A 78 -10.07 13.16 1.11
C GLY A 78 -8.80 12.57 1.73
N ALA A 79 -7.91 13.40 2.28
CA ALA A 79 -6.69 12.93 2.90
C ALA A 79 -6.98 12.16 4.20
N GLU A 80 -7.96 12.60 4.99
CA GLU A 80 -8.40 11.86 6.17
C GLU A 80 -8.94 10.47 5.81
N TRP A 81 -9.81 10.39 4.79
CA TRP A 81 -10.38 9.14 4.31
C TRP A 81 -9.30 8.14 3.87
N ASP A 82 -8.37 8.62 3.04
CA ASP A 82 -7.29 7.78 2.52
C ASP A 82 -6.37 7.28 3.64
N ASN A 83 -6.03 8.14 4.61
CA ASN A 83 -5.24 7.75 5.78
C ASN A 83 -5.93 6.69 6.63
N LEU A 84 -7.26 6.77 6.78
CA LEU A 84 -8.03 5.76 7.52
C LEU A 84 -7.98 4.39 6.81
N LEU A 85 -8.17 4.36 5.49
CA LEU A 85 -8.14 3.12 4.72
C LEU A 85 -6.74 2.51 4.70
N LEU A 86 -5.71 3.32 4.46
CA LEU A 86 -4.31 2.89 4.50
C LEU A 86 -3.92 2.32 5.87
N LYS A 87 -4.41 2.92 6.95
CA LYS A 87 -4.07 2.48 8.31
C LYS A 87 -4.81 1.21 8.75
N TYR A 88 -6.09 1.07 8.42
CA TYR A 88 -6.95 0.05 9.03
C TYR A 88 -7.47 -1.03 8.08
N VAL A 89 -7.53 -0.77 6.78
CA VAL A 89 -8.16 -1.67 5.80
C VAL A 89 -7.12 -2.32 4.89
N VAL A 90 -6.27 -1.51 4.26
CA VAL A 90 -5.28 -2.01 3.27
C VAL A 90 -4.37 -3.10 3.83
N PRO A 91 -3.83 -3.01 5.06
CA PRO A 91 -3.00 -4.09 5.62
C PRO A 91 -3.76 -5.41 5.79
N LYS A 92 -5.06 -5.34 6.08
CA LYS A 92 -5.93 -6.51 6.23
C LYS A 92 -6.29 -7.12 4.88
N LEU A 93 -6.51 -6.30 3.85
CA LEU A 93 -6.69 -6.78 2.47
C LEU A 93 -5.43 -7.49 1.98
N ALA A 94 -4.25 -6.92 2.23
CA ALA A 94 -2.97 -7.51 1.86
C ALA A 94 -2.74 -8.86 2.56
N SER A 95 -2.90 -8.91 3.87
CA SER A 95 -2.81 -10.17 4.64
C SER A 95 -3.83 -11.21 4.16
N HIS A 96 -5.08 -10.82 3.91
CA HIS A 96 -6.10 -11.73 3.39
C HIS A 96 -5.73 -12.31 2.02
N LEU A 97 -5.28 -11.48 1.06
CA LEU A 97 -4.78 -12.01 -0.20
C LEU A 97 -3.58 -12.91 0.01
N ARG A 98 -2.65 -12.55 0.88
CA ARG A 98 -1.45 -13.34 1.13
C ARG A 98 -1.78 -14.74 1.65
N GLU A 99 -2.71 -14.84 2.57
CA GLU A 99 -3.03 -16.05 3.31
C GLU A 99 -4.04 -16.93 2.56
N GLU A 100 -5.14 -16.34 2.11
CA GLU A 100 -6.33 -17.04 1.60
C GLU A 100 -6.34 -17.15 0.07
N PHE A 101 -5.70 -16.23 -0.66
CA PHE A 101 -5.71 -16.31 -2.13
C PHE A 101 -4.60 -17.23 -2.64
N ARG A 102 -4.99 -18.29 -3.36
CA ARG A 102 -4.08 -19.19 -4.07
C ARG A 102 -4.47 -19.23 -5.55
N VAL A 103 -3.47 -19.15 -6.41
CA VAL A 103 -3.67 -19.33 -7.86
C VAL A 103 -3.56 -20.82 -8.14
N ASN A 104 -4.64 -21.41 -8.63
CA ASN A 104 -4.73 -22.84 -8.93
C ASN A 104 -5.54 -23.05 -10.22
N PRO A 105 -4.89 -23.36 -11.36
CA PRO A 105 -5.57 -23.52 -12.64
C PRO A 105 -6.65 -24.62 -12.66
N ARG A 106 -6.60 -25.60 -11.75
CA ARG A 106 -7.56 -26.72 -11.71
C ARG A 106 -8.80 -26.46 -10.85
N ALA A 107 -8.64 -25.68 -9.79
CA ALA A 107 -9.67 -25.40 -8.81
C ALA A 107 -9.46 -24.01 -8.23
N GLN A 108 -9.79 -22.99 -9.02
CA GLN A 108 -9.54 -21.60 -8.66
C GLN A 108 -10.61 -21.10 -7.68
N GLU A 109 -10.18 -20.68 -6.50
CA GLU A 109 -11.03 -19.99 -5.54
C GLU A 109 -10.95 -18.48 -5.76
N MET A 110 -12.07 -17.90 -6.20
CA MET A 110 -12.12 -16.48 -6.59
C MET A 110 -12.53 -15.55 -5.45
N GLN A 111 -13.09 -16.07 -4.36
CA GLN A 111 -13.71 -15.26 -3.32
C GLN A 111 -12.77 -14.27 -2.63
N PRO A 112 -11.53 -14.66 -2.26
CA PRO A 112 -10.60 -13.72 -1.64
C PRO A 112 -10.29 -12.50 -2.51
N LEU A 113 -10.25 -12.66 -3.84
CA LEU A 113 -10.02 -11.56 -4.76
C LEU A 113 -11.32 -10.79 -5.04
N THR A 114 -12.35 -11.48 -5.53
CA THR A 114 -13.56 -10.88 -6.13
C THR A 114 -14.57 -10.36 -5.12
N GLN A 115 -14.76 -11.03 -3.99
CA GLN A 115 -15.74 -10.62 -2.97
C GLN A 115 -15.12 -9.78 -1.85
N VAL A 116 -13.82 -9.90 -1.63
CA VAL A 116 -13.16 -9.20 -0.51
C VAL A 116 -12.31 -8.03 -0.95
N VAL A 117 -11.45 -8.17 -1.97
CA VAL A 117 -10.52 -7.09 -2.36
C VAL A 117 -11.06 -6.15 -3.42
N LEU A 118 -11.49 -6.66 -4.57
CA LEU A 118 -11.94 -5.82 -5.69
C LEU A 118 -13.10 -4.86 -5.32
N PRO A 119 -14.05 -5.20 -4.42
CA PRO A 119 -15.11 -4.27 -4.03
C PRO A 119 -14.62 -3.01 -3.31
N TRP A 120 -13.36 -2.98 -2.83
CA TRP A 120 -12.75 -1.77 -2.27
C TRP A 120 -12.17 -0.82 -3.32
N SER A 121 -12.08 -1.24 -4.60
CA SER A 121 -11.54 -0.40 -5.69
C SER A 121 -12.16 1.01 -5.73
N PRO A 122 -13.50 1.18 -5.65
CA PRO A 122 -14.12 2.51 -5.73
C PRO A 122 -13.83 3.41 -4.51
N LEU A 123 -13.35 2.83 -3.40
CA LEU A 123 -13.08 3.54 -2.14
C LEU A 123 -11.61 3.87 -1.94
N LEU A 124 -10.72 3.20 -2.67
CA LEU A 124 -9.27 3.35 -2.57
C LEU A 124 -8.74 4.23 -3.70
N ARG A 125 -7.62 4.93 -3.45
CA ARG A 125 -6.84 5.52 -4.55
C ARG A 125 -6.37 4.40 -5.48
N GLY A 126 -6.45 4.63 -6.79
CA GLY A 126 -6.00 3.66 -7.80
C GLY A 126 -4.55 3.22 -7.61
N SER A 127 -3.66 4.11 -7.15
CA SER A 127 -2.27 3.77 -6.82
C SER A 127 -2.15 2.73 -5.70
N VAL A 128 -3.02 2.79 -4.69
CA VAL A 128 -3.03 1.85 -3.55
C VAL A 128 -3.54 0.49 -4.00
N MET A 129 -4.64 0.45 -4.76
CA MET A 129 -5.14 -0.80 -5.34
C MET A 129 -4.11 -1.42 -6.30
N SER A 130 -3.45 -0.60 -7.12
CA SER A 130 -2.38 -1.01 -8.02
C SER A 130 -1.23 -1.69 -7.28
N GLN A 131 -0.72 -1.05 -6.22
CA GLN A 131 0.38 -1.60 -5.41
C GLN A 131 -0.04 -2.87 -4.67
N LEU A 132 -1.27 -2.92 -4.14
CA LEU A 132 -1.81 -4.10 -3.46
C LEU A 132 -1.83 -5.33 -4.38
N LEU A 133 -2.37 -5.18 -5.60
CA LEU A 133 -2.43 -6.27 -6.58
C LEU A 133 -1.03 -6.64 -7.10
N GLU A 134 -0.17 -5.65 -7.36
CA GLU A 134 1.22 -5.88 -7.78
C GLU A 134 2.03 -6.66 -6.71
N ALA A 135 1.78 -6.39 -5.42
CA ALA A 135 2.50 -7.03 -4.33
C ALA A 135 1.95 -8.42 -3.94
N GLU A 136 0.63 -8.61 -3.92
CA GLU A 136 0.01 -9.81 -3.31
C GLU A 136 -0.63 -10.77 -4.33
N PHE A 137 -1.07 -10.28 -5.50
CA PHE A 137 -1.69 -11.10 -6.54
C PHE A 137 -0.67 -11.56 -7.60
N PHE A 138 0.02 -10.62 -8.26
CA PHE A 138 0.85 -10.93 -9.42
C PHE A 138 2.03 -11.88 -9.15
N PRO A 139 2.72 -11.84 -8.00
CA PRO A 139 3.79 -12.81 -7.73
C PRO A 139 3.27 -14.25 -7.75
N LYS A 140 2.08 -14.50 -7.21
CA LYS A 140 1.45 -15.82 -7.18
C LYS A 140 1.01 -16.25 -8.58
N TRP A 141 0.43 -15.32 -9.32
CA TRP A 141 -0.07 -15.57 -10.68
C TRP A 141 1.06 -15.83 -11.67
N LEU A 142 2.11 -15.00 -11.66
CA LEU A 142 3.32 -15.18 -12.48
C LEU A 142 4.05 -16.46 -12.14
N ASP A 143 4.03 -16.87 -10.87
CA ASP A 143 4.68 -18.11 -10.46
C ASP A 143 3.99 -19.35 -11.03
N VAL A 144 2.66 -19.40 -10.95
CA VAL A 144 1.89 -20.48 -11.55
C VAL A 144 2.06 -20.52 -13.07
N LEU A 145 2.07 -19.35 -13.71
CA LEU A 145 2.36 -19.24 -15.14
C LEU A 145 3.75 -19.80 -15.47
N TYR A 146 4.78 -19.41 -14.73
CA TYR A 146 6.13 -19.94 -14.90
C TYR A 146 6.17 -21.47 -14.78
N ILE A 147 5.59 -22.02 -13.71
CA ILE A 147 5.55 -23.47 -13.46
C ILE A 147 4.82 -24.20 -14.60
N TRP A 148 3.78 -23.61 -15.17
CA TRP A 148 3.06 -24.18 -16.31
C TRP A 148 3.91 -24.17 -17.58
N LEU A 149 4.60 -23.06 -17.85
CA LEU A 149 5.43 -22.89 -19.06
C LEU A 149 6.65 -23.81 -19.11
N ILE A 150 7.19 -24.24 -17.96
CA ILE A 150 8.32 -25.17 -17.91
C ILE A 150 7.90 -26.65 -17.97
N GLN A 151 6.62 -26.95 -18.17
CA GLN A 151 6.17 -28.34 -18.27
C GLN A 151 6.61 -28.98 -19.61
N PRO A 152 6.98 -30.27 -19.62
CA PRO A 152 7.47 -30.95 -20.84
C PRO A 152 6.47 -30.99 -22.02
N ARG A 153 5.17 -30.81 -21.75
CA ARG A 153 4.09 -30.82 -22.74
C ARG A 153 3.10 -29.67 -22.47
N VAL A 154 3.60 -28.44 -22.51
CA VAL A 154 2.74 -27.25 -22.33
C VAL A 154 1.84 -27.05 -23.56
N SER A 155 0.55 -26.78 -23.32
CA SER A 155 -0.38 -26.29 -24.34
C SER A 155 -0.46 -24.77 -24.27
N PHE A 156 0.17 -24.07 -25.22
CA PHE A 156 0.15 -22.60 -25.24
C PHE A 156 -1.24 -22.03 -25.49
N GLU A 157 -2.13 -22.79 -26.13
CA GLU A 157 -3.54 -22.41 -26.29
C GLU A 157 -4.25 -22.36 -24.94
N GLU A 158 -4.09 -23.38 -24.09
CA GLU A 158 -4.67 -23.40 -22.74
C GLU A 158 -4.09 -22.28 -21.87
N VAL A 159 -2.78 -22.02 -21.99
CA VAL A 159 -2.13 -20.91 -21.27
C VAL A 159 -2.68 -19.56 -21.72
N ALA A 160 -2.92 -19.36 -23.02
CA ALA A 160 -3.51 -18.13 -23.56
C ALA A 160 -4.96 -17.94 -23.10
N GLN A 161 -5.76 -19.00 -23.09
CA GLN A 161 -7.13 -18.97 -22.56
C GLN A 161 -7.14 -18.63 -21.07
N TRP A 162 -6.24 -19.21 -20.28
CA TRP A 162 -6.09 -18.91 -18.86
C TRP A 162 -5.66 -17.46 -18.62
N TYR A 163 -4.73 -16.94 -19.41
CA TYR A 163 -4.34 -15.52 -19.38
C TYR A 163 -5.54 -14.61 -19.66
N ALA A 164 -6.31 -14.90 -20.71
CA ALA A 164 -7.50 -14.13 -21.07
C ALA A 164 -8.56 -14.15 -19.96
N PHE A 165 -8.86 -15.34 -19.42
CA PHE A 165 -9.77 -15.50 -18.28
C PHE A 165 -9.37 -14.58 -17.11
N TRP A 166 -8.09 -14.54 -16.74
CA TRP A 166 -7.64 -13.68 -15.65
C TRP A 166 -7.76 -12.20 -15.94
N LYS A 167 -7.63 -11.76 -17.20
CA LYS A 167 -7.89 -10.36 -17.56
C LYS A 167 -9.37 -10.01 -17.41
N ASP A 168 -10.26 -10.92 -17.81
CA ASP A 168 -11.72 -10.69 -17.74
C ASP A 168 -12.27 -10.61 -16.31
N VAL A 169 -11.53 -11.12 -15.32
CA VAL A 169 -11.87 -10.99 -13.90
C VAL A 169 -11.82 -9.53 -13.42
N PHE A 170 -10.95 -8.71 -14.02
CA PHE A 170 -10.75 -7.33 -13.61
C PHE A 170 -11.58 -6.37 -14.48
N ALA A 171 -12.26 -5.43 -13.85
CA ALA A 171 -12.95 -4.35 -14.54
C ALA A 171 -11.95 -3.41 -15.25
N GLU A 172 -12.42 -2.66 -16.24
CA GLU A 172 -11.57 -1.80 -17.09
C GLU A 172 -10.76 -0.76 -16.31
N ASP A 173 -11.35 -0.20 -15.25
CA ASP A 173 -10.69 0.77 -14.36
C ASP A 173 -9.51 0.14 -13.61
N ILE A 174 -9.63 -1.13 -13.23
CA ILE A 174 -8.56 -1.90 -12.55
C ILE A 174 -7.49 -2.34 -13.56
N LEU A 175 -7.90 -2.76 -14.76
CA LEU A 175 -6.98 -3.09 -15.86
C LEU A 175 -6.16 -1.88 -16.33
N ALA A 176 -6.68 -0.66 -16.17
CA ALA A 176 -5.98 0.59 -16.48
C ALA A 176 -4.90 0.96 -15.46
N LEU A 177 -4.84 0.30 -14.30
CA LEU A 177 -3.84 0.59 -13.27
C LEU A 177 -2.44 0.15 -13.70
N LYS A 178 -1.44 1.03 -13.53
CA LYS A 178 -0.07 0.81 -14.00
C LYS A 178 0.56 -0.50 -13.50
N GLY A 179 0.40 -0.83 -12.22
CA GLY A 179 0.93 -2.08 -11.64
C GLY A 179 0.23 -3.32 -12.19
N VAL A 180 -1.06 -3.22 -12.50
CA VAL A 180 -1.84 -4.31 -13.12
C VAL A 180 -1.40 -4.53 -14.57
N GLN A 181 -1.27 -3.45 -15.35
CA GLN A 181 -0.73 -3.52 -16.71
C GLN A 181 0.68 -4.10 -16.73
N LYS A 182 1.55 -3.66 -15.83
CA LYS A 182 2.92 -4.17 -15.68
C LYS A 182 2.92 -5.67 -15.38
N GLY A 183 2.09 -6.13 -14.43
CA GLY A 183 1.98 -7.54 -14.07
C GLY A 183 1.55 -8.42 -15.26
N PHE A 184 0.49 -8.03 -15.98
CA PHE A 184 0.04 -8.75 -17.17
C PHE A 184 1.02 -8.69 -18.34
N THR A 185 1.72 -7.57 -18.51
CA THR A 185 2.78 -7.44 -19.52
C THR A 185 3.94 -8.38 -19.21
N ARG A 186 4.31 -8.51 -17.93
CA ARG A 186 5.35 -9.46 -17.50
C ARG A 186 4.95 -10.91 -17.79
N GLY A 187 3.68 -11.25 -17.59
CA GLY A 187 3.16 -12.57 -17.95
C GLY A 187 3.28 -12.86 -19.44
N LEU A 188 2.90 -11.89 -20.28
CA LEU A 188 3.01 -12.01 -21.73
C LEU A 188 4.47 -12.15 -22.20
N GLN A 189 5.39 -11.37 -21.62
CA GLN A 189 6.83 -11.51 -21.89
C GLN A 189 7.34 -12.90 -21.54
N LEU A 190 6.91 -13.46 -20.39
CA LEU A 190 7.30 -14.79 -19.96
C LEU A 190 6.78 -15.88 -20.91
N MET A 191 5.53 -15.73 -21.40
CA MET A 191 4.97 -16.62 -22.41
C MET A 191 5.76 -16.57 -23.72
N ASN A 192 6.09 -15.37 -24.21
CA ASN A 192 6.87 -15.20 -25.44
C ASN A 192 8.27 -15.81 -25.32
N GLU A 193 8.97 -15.57 -24.20
CA GLU A 193 10.29 -16.15 -23.95
C GLU A 193 10.22 -17.69 -23.90
N ALA A 194 9.18 -18.26 -23.29
CA ALA A 194 8.97 -19.71 -23.28
C ALA A 194 8.74 -20.28 -24.69
N ILE A 195 7.99 -19.59 -25.55
CA ILE A 195 7.77 -19.98 -26.95
C ILE A 195 9.09 -19.93 -27.73
N GLU A 196 9.88 -18.88 -27.56
CA GLU A 196 11.19 -18.73 -28.22
C GLU A 196 12.18 -19.81 -27.80
N LEU A 197 12.18 -20.20 -26.52
CA LEU A 197 13.06 -21.25 -26.00
C LEU A 197 12.61 -22.67 -26.40
N GLY A 198 11.32 -22.89 -26.65
CA GLY A 198 10.77 -24.19 -27.04
C GLY A 198 11.15 -25.31 -26.07
N ALA A 199 11.84 -26.35 -26.56
CA ALA A 199 12.26 -27.49 -25.76
C ALA A 199 13.26 -27.13 -24.64
N ASP A 200 13.95 -25.99 -24.75
CA ASP A 200 14.91 -25.55 -23.73
C ASP A 200 14.25 -24.76 -22.58
N ALA A 201 12.98 -24.38 -22.70
CA ALA A 201 12.27 -23.57 -21.70
C ALA A 201 12.38 -24.11 -20.26
N PRO A 202 12.29 -25.43 -20.00
CA PRO A 202 12.39 -25.95 -18.63
C PRO A 202 13.73 -25.68 -17.94
N THR A 203 14.80 -25.43 -18.70
CA THR A 203 16.15 -25.21 -18.17
C THR A 203 16.61 -23.75 -18.29
N LYS A 204 16.11 -23.02 -19.29
CA LYS A 204 16.58 -21.67 -19.62
C LYS A 204 15.62 -20.55 -19.23
N LEU A 205 14.32 -20.84 -19.07
CA LEU A 205 13.34 -19.81 -18.75
C LEU A 205 13.58 -19.28 -17.32
N LYS A 206 13.68 -17.96 -17.20
CA LYS A 206 13.89 -17.30 -15.90
C LYS A 206 12.56 -17.03 -15.22
N ARG A 207 12.50 -17.27 -13.91
CA ARG A 207 11.35 -16.91 -13.08
C ARG A 207 11.24 -15.39 -13.02
N ALA A 208 10.01 -14.86 -13.08
CA ALA A 208 9.76 -13.44 -12.94
C ALA A 208 9.95 -13.02 -11.48
N ASP A 209 11.14 -12.52 -11.12
CA ASP A 209 11.44 -12.06 -9.77
C ASP A 209 10.77 -10.69 -9.49
N THR A 210 9.49 -10.73 -9.12
CA THR A 210 8.72 -9.54 -8.70
C THR A 210 9.30 -8.83 -7.47
N LYS A 211 10.01 -9.55 -6.59
CA LYS A 211 10.69 -8.99 -5.41
C LYS A 211 11.99 -8.25 -5.74
N VAL A 212 12.73 -8.70 -6.76
CA VAL A 212 14.00 -8.09 -7.16
C VAL A 212 13.75 -6.76 -7.86
N GLU A 213 12.63 -6.62 -8.57
CA GLU A 213 12.29 -5.39 -9.29
C GLU A 213 11.73 -4.29 -8.38
N GLN A 214 11.00 -4.63 -7.31
CA GLN A 214 10.63 -3.67 -6.25
C GLN A 214 11.87 -3.14 -5.50
N ALA A 215 12.91 -3.96 -5.36
CA ALA A 215 14.22 -3.52 -4.87
C ALA A 215 15.04 -2.75 -5.94
N ALA A 216 14.91 -3.10 -7.22
CA ALA A 216 15.63 -2.45 -8.31
C ALA A 216 15.04 -1.09 -8.71
N THR A 217 13.73 -0.86 -8.53
CA THR A 217 13.12 0.48 -8.66
C THR A 217 13.55 1.44 -7.55
N VAL A 218 14.04 0.90 -6.43
CA VAL A 218 14.70 1.66 -5.34
C VAL A 218 16.23 1.62 -5.47
N GLY A 219 16.76 0.81 -6.40
CA GLY A 219 18.15 0.33 -6.37
C GLY A 219 18.92 0.46 -7.68
N THR A 220 18.55 1.38 -8.59
CA THR A 220 19.45 1.74 -9.71
C THR A 220 20.51 2.74 -9.28
N SER A 221 21.44 2.29 -8.44
CA SER A 221 22.84 2.73 -8.52
C SER A 221 23.80 1.69 -7.94
N LYS A 222 24.39 0.92 -8.88
CA LYS A 222 25.72 0.31 -8.90
C LYS A 222 26.07 -0.86 -7.95
N ALA A 223 26.31 -1.99 -8.64
CA ALA A 223 27.53 -2.81 -8.62
C ALA A 223 27.89 -3.59 -7.34
N ALA A 224 27.65 -4.89 -7.42
CA ALA A 224 28.45 -6.02 -6.95
C ALA A 224 29.38 -5.80 -5.73
N THR A 225 29.02 -6.41 -4.60
CA THR A 225 29.97 -7.18 -3.78
C THR A 225 29.22 -8.27 -3.02
N LYS A 226 29.78 -9.49 -3.06
CA LYS A 226 29.28 -10.68 -2.36
C LYS A 226 29.37 -10.46 -0.85
N SER A 227 28.27 -10.67 -0.11
CA SER A 227 28.32 -11.08 1.29
C SER A 227 27.03 -11.79 1.72
N ASN A 228 27.21 -12.72 2.64
CA ASN A 228 26.26 -13.76 3.06
C ASN A 228 24.93 -13.25 3.61
N ALA A 229 23.90 -14.06 3.40
CA ALA A 229 22.55 -13.94 3.94
C ALA A 229 22.50 -14.00 5.48
N LEU A 230 21.58 -13.23 6.09
CA LEU A 230 20.48 -13.68 6.97
C LEU A 230 19.46 -12.51 7.15
N PRO A 231 18.22 -12.77 7.61
CA PRO A 231 17.00 -12.23 7.00
C PRO A 231 16.63 -10.83 7.51
N SER A 232 16.23 -9.92 6.61
CA SER A 232 15.71 -8.61 7.00
C SER A 232 14.23 -8.69 7.36
N ARG A 233 13.97 -8.31 8.61
CA ARG A 233 12.68 -8.00 9.21
C ARG A 233 11.88 -7.01 8.34
N THR A 234 10.58 -7.26 8.26
CA THR A 234 9.47 -6.30 8.08
C THR A 234 9.84 -4.87 7.66
N HIS A 235 9.49 -4.50 6.42
CA HIS A 235 9.41 -3.10 6.01
C HIS A 235 8.28 -2.39 6.76
N GLU A 236 8.63 -1.70 7.84
CA GLU A 236 7.84 -0.60 8.39
C GLU A 236 8.30 0.69 7.68
N ILE A 237 7.35 1.59 7.37
CA ILE A 237 7.66 2.95 6.90
C ILE A 237 8.31 3.67 8.08
N THR A 238 9.63 3.59 8.19
CA THR A 238 10.40 4.21 9.28
C THR A 238 10.57 5.70 8.99
N PHE A 239 10.66 6.56 10.01
CA PHE A 239 10.89 8.01 9.83
C PHE A 239 12.11 8.32 8.94
N ARG A 240 13.08 7.41 8.87
CA ARG A 240 14.17 7.45 7.88
C ARG A 240 13.68 7.58 6.43
N SER A 241 12.63 6.86 6.03
CA SER A 241 12.06 6.96 4.68
C SER A 241 11.51 8.37 4.40
N ILE A 242 10.93 9.03 5.40
CA ILE A 242 10.44 10.41 5.30
C ILE A 242 11.61 11.39 5.12
N VAL A 243 12.71 11.19 5.86
CA VAL A 243 13.93 12.01 5.74
C VAL A 243 14.56 11.85 4.35
N GLU A 244 14.57 10.63 3.81
CA GLU A 244 15.12 10.30 2.50
C GLU A 244 14.26 10.89 1.37
N GLU A 245 12.93 10.81 1.48
CA GLU A 245 11.99 11.43 0.55
C GLU A 245 12.12 12.97 0.56
N TYR A 246 12.19 13.58 1.75
CA TYR A 246 12.37 15.02 1.88
C TYR A 246 13.71 15.51 1.32
N ALA A 247 14.79 14.76 1.54
CA ALA A 247 16.08 15.07 0.91
C ALA A 247 15.99 15.02 -0.62
N ALA A 248 15.31 14.02 -1.18
CA ALA A 248 15.10 13.87 -2.62
C ALA A 248 14.27 15.02 -3.22
N GLU A 249 13.20 15.46 -2.55
CA GLU A 249 12.39 16.62 -2.96
C GLU A 249 13.23 17.91 -3.10
N HIS A 250 14.26 18.04 -2.27
CA HIS A 250 15.19 19.18 -2.29
C HIS A 250 16.45 18.94 -3.15
N ASN A 251 16.45 17.93 -4.04
CA ASN A 251 17.59 17.54 -4.88
C ASN A 251 18.87 17.21 -4.08
N LEU A 252 18.72 16.65 -2.88
CA LEU A 252 19.83 16.19 -2.05
C LEU A 252 19.96 14.67 -2.13
N LEU A 253 21.20 14.20 -2.04
CA LEU A 253 21.55 12.79 -1.97
C LEU A 253 21.65 12.39 -0.50
N PHE A 254 20.94 11.34 -0.09
CA PHE A 254 20.98 10.75 1.25
C PHE A 254 21.73 9.42 1.22
N MET A 255 23.02 9.44 1.57
CA MET A 255 23.93 8.31 1.31
C MET A 255 24.42 7.64 2.61
N PRO A 256 24.33 6.31 2.76
CA PRO A 256 24.91 5.63 3.92
C PRO A 256 26.43 5.74 3.90
N THR A 257 27.03 6.07 5.06
CA THR A 257 28.50 6.20 5.17
C THR A 257 29.21 4.91 5.58
N GLY A 258 28.45 3.89 5.98
CA GLY A 258 28.98 2.66 6.58
C GLY A 258 29.59 2.87 7.98
N ARG A 259 29.53 4.09 8.53
CA ARG A 259 29.99 4.42 9.87
C ARG A 259 28.80 4.56 10.82
N ALA A 260 29.04 4.37 12.11
CA ALA A 260 28.08 4.63 13.16
C ALA A 260 28.57 5.78 14.04
N HIS A 261 27.64 6.55 14.60
CA HIS A 261 27.94 7.59 15.58
C HIS A 261 28.49 6.96 16.87
N GLU A 262 29.55 7.53 17.45
CA GLU A 262 30.31 6.90 18.54
C GLU A 262 29.49 6.73 19.82
N THR A 263 28.65 7.72 20.15
CA THR A 263 27.83 7.72 21.37
C THR A 263 26.51 6.96 21.18
N SER A 264 25.74 7.29 20.13
CA SER A 264 24.41 6.71 19.93
C SER A 264 24.44 5.35 19.24
N ARG A 265 25.59 4.95 18.66
CA ARG A 265 25.75 3.73 17.84
C ARG A 265 24.83 3.66 16.61
N MET A 266 24.18 4.78 16.26
CA MET A 266 23.26 4.86 15.12
C MET A 266 24.04 4.99 13.80
N PRO A 267 23.56 4.40 12.70
CA PRO A 267 24.18 4.56 11.38
C PRO A 267 24.21 6.03 10.96
N LEU A 268 25.36 6.49 10.45
CA LEU A 268 25.54 7.83 9.91
C LEU A 268 25.26 7.85 8.41
N PHE A 269 24.52 8.85 7.99
CA PHE A 269 24.16 9.15 6.61
C PHE A 269 24.73 10.50 6.21
N ARG A 270 25.12 10.65 4.96
CA ARG A 270 25.60 11.91 4.39
C ARG A 270 24.48 12.51 3.55
N VAL A 271 24.12 13.75 3.84
CA VAL A 271 23.17 14.54 3.06
C VAL A 271 23.94 15.61 2.31
N SER A 272 23.99 15.52 0.98
CA SER A 272 24.77 16.44 0.14
C SER A 272 24.04 16.82 -1.15
N GLY A 273 24.37 17.96 -1.75
CA GLY A 273 23.84 18.31 -3.07
C GLY A 273 24.22 17.34 -4.21
N PRO A 274 23.69 17.57 -5.43
CA PRO A 274 23.84 16.67 -6.58
C PRO A 274 25.29 16.41 -7.03
N SER A 275 26.20 17.32 -6.69
CA SER A 275 27.64 17.22 -6.98
C SER A 275 28.34 16.15 -6.14
N GLY A 276 27.72 15.66 -5.04
CA GLY A 276 28.31 14.69 -4.11
C GLY A 276 29.52 15.20 -3.31
N LYS A 277 29.92 16.47 -3.52
CA LYS A 277 30.97 17.18 -2.78
C LYS A 277 30.34 17.99 -1.65
N GLY A 278 30.90 17.89 -0.44
CA GLY A 278 30.35 18.57 0.75
C GLY A 278 29.17 17.82 1.39
N GLY A 279 28.37 18.53 2.17
CA GLY A 279 27.20 17.98 2.86
C GLY A 279 27.39 17.70 4.36
N VAL A 280 26.27 17.43 5.02
CA VAL A 280 26.18 17.22 6.47
C VAL A 280 26.04 15.73 6.80
N LEU A 281 26.68 15.30 7.88
CA LEU A 281 26.51 13.95 8.43
C LEU A 281 25.34 13.96 9.41
N VAL A 282 24.39 13.05 9.23
CA VAL A 282 23.21 12.94 10.08
C VAL A 282 22.96 11.50 10.51
N TYR A 283 22.30 11.30 11.65
CA TYR A 283 21.67 10.02 11.98
C TYR A 283 20.21 10.24 12.32
N VAL A 284 19.43 9.17 12.27
CA VAL A 284 17.99 9.20 12.54
C VAL A 284 17.70 8.37 13.77
N GLN A 285 17.08 8.97 14.78
CA GLN A 285 16.72 8.32 16.04
C GLN A 285 15.50 9.01 16.65
N ASP A 286 14.56 8.21 17.19
CA ASP A 286 13.33 8.68 17.85
C ASP A 286 12.52 9.70 17.03
N ASP A 287 12.32 9.39 15.74
CA ASP A 287 11.61 10.25 14.78
C ASP A 287 12.19 11.68 14.65
N ALA A 288 13.50 11.83 14.87
CA ALA A 288 14.24 13.06 14.67
C ALA A 288 15.54 12.85 13.86
N VAL A 289 15.94 13.89 13.12
CA VAL A 289 17.23 13.95 12.42
C VAL A 289 18.24 14.64 13.33
N TRP A 290 19.38 14.02 13.54
CA TRP A 290 20.46 14.56 14.36
C TRP A 290 21.63 14.97 13.48
N ALA A 291 22.13 16.20 13.63
CA ALA A 291 23.24 16.74 12.84
C ALA A 291 24.27 17.42 13.74
N PRO A 292 25.54 17.55 13.30
CA PRO A 292 26.58 18.21 14.07
C PRO A 292 26.27 19.69 14.29
N GLU A 293 26.50 20.14 15.51
CA GLU A 293 26.47 21.52 15.96
C GLU A 293 27.65 21.72 16.93
N GLY A 294 28.80 22.13 16.38
CA GLY A 294 30.08 22.11 17.11
C GLY A 294 30.61 20.68 17.27
N ASP A 295 30.96 20.31 18.50
CA ASP A 295 31.48 18.96 18.85
C ASP A 295 30.37 17.96 19.20
N GLU A 296 29.10 18.39 19.24
CA GLU A 296 27.96 17.55 19.60
C GLU A 296 26.95 17.41 18.44
N TYR A 297 26.13 16.36 18.49
CA TYR A 297 24.99 16.18 17.60
C TYR A 297 23.71 16.66 18.29
N ARG A 298 22.88 17.44 17.60
CA ARG A 298 21.58 17.90 18.08
C ARG A 298 20.48 17.56 17.08
N ALA A 299 19.27 17.34 17.61
CA ALA A 299 18.09 17.17 16.81
C ALA A 299 17.78 18.47 16.05
N ILE A 300 17.62 18.36 14.73
CA ILE A 300 17.35 19.46 13.81
C ILE A 300 16.09 19.17 13.00
N THR A 301 15.48 20.22 12.45
CA THR A 301 14.36 20.06 11.53
C THR A 301 14.83 19.60 10.15
N LEU A 302 13.89 19.09 9.33
CA LEU A 302 14.20 18.71 7.94
C LEU A 302 14.60 19.93 7.10
N GLU A 303 14.02 21.10 7.36
CA GLU A 303 14.39 22.37 6.72
C GLU A 303 15.84 22.76 7.04
N GLU A 304 16.23 22.66 8.32
CA GLU A 304 17.62 22.92 8.75
C GLU A 304 18.61 21.91 8.16
N MET A 305 18.20 20.66 7.98
CA MET A 305 19.00 19.64 7.31
C MET A 305 19.31 20.06 5.87
N VAL A 306 18.32 20.57 5.13
CA VAL A 306 18.49 21.06 3.75
C VAL A 306 19.43 22.27 3.72
N VAL A 307 19.30 23.20 4.66
CA VAL A 307 20.20 24.36 4.76
C VAL A 307 21.63 23.93 5.06
N LYS A 308 21.85 22.99 5.99
CA LYS A 308 23.18 22.47 6.33
C LYS A 308 23.80 21.64 5.19
N ALA A 309 22.98 20.94 4.39
CA ALA A 309 23.46 20.11 3.28
C ALA A 309 23.91 20.93 2.05
N ASN A 310 23.42 22.16 1.91
CA ASN A 310 23.74 23.09 0.82
C ASN A 310 24.81 24.14 1.17
N LYS A 311 25.35 24.12 2.39
CA LYS A 311 26.52 24.90 2.80
C LYS A 311 27.81 24.18 2.39
#